data_AF-A0AAE5H3F1-F1
#
_entry.id   AF-A0AAE5H3F1-F1
#
_cell.length_a   1.000
_cell.length_b   1.000
_cell.length_c   1.000
_cell.angle_alpha   90.00
_cell.angle_beta   90.00
_cell.angle_gamma   90.00
#
_symmetry.space_group_name_H-M   'P 1'
#
loop_
_entity.id
_entity.type
_entity.pdbx_description
1 polymer ?
#
loop_
_entity_poly.entity_id
_entity_poly.type
_entity_poly.pdbx_seq_one_letter_code
_entity_poly.pdbx_strand_id
1 'polypeptide(L)'
;MVNGYSIRKSAKIVEINIATSFFWRHKILDCISTFLGKGYVHGVIKAYEVFFAESFKGIKPRHSSKRCKQVKKRGISKEQVCIATAIDREGNLIMELACKGKNYI
;
A
#
# COMPACT_ATOMS: atom_id res chain seq x y z
N MET A 1 7.89 -9.21 4.23
CA MET A 1 7.39 -7.83 4.12
C MET A 1 8.54 -6.84 4.11
N VAL A 2 9.48 -6.95 5.04
CA VAL A 2 10.72 -6.15 5.08
C VAL A 2 11.60 -6.40 3.85
N ASN A 3 11.90 -7.66 3.52
CA ASN A 3 12.81 -8.00 2.41
C ASN A 3 12.14 -8.04 1.02
N GLY A 4 10.91 -7.55 0.87
CA GLY A 4 10.23 -7.48 -0.45
C GLY A 4 9.86 -8.82 -1.13
N TYR A 5 9.98 -9.96 -0.45
CA TYR A 5 9.71 -11.27 -1.06
C TYR A 5 8.25 -11.51 -1.49
N SER A 6 8.06 -12.37 -2.50
CA SER A 6 6.74 -12.84 -2.92
C SER A 6 6.18 -13.83 -1.89
N ILE A 7 4.85 -13.99 -1.85
CA ILE A 7 4.18 -14.96 -0.95
C ILE A 7 4.75 -16.38 -1.16
N ARG A 8 4.99 -16.78 -2.42
CA ARG A 8 5.58 -18.08 -2.74
C ARG A 8 7.00 -18.23 -2.20
N LYS A 9 7.83 -17.18 -2.30
CA LYS A 9 9.19 -17.20 -1.77
C LYS A 9 9.18 -17.24 -0.24
N SER A 10 8.33 -16.45 0.41
CA SER A 10 8.14 -16.50 1.86
C SER A 10 7.66 -17.86 2.35
N ALA A 11 6.67 -18.46 1.68
CA ALA A 11 6.16 -19.79 1.99
C ALA A 11 7.24 -20.87 1.90
N LYS A 12 8.11 -20.80 0.89
CA LYS A 12 9.24 -21.73 0.73
C LYS A 12 10.29 -21.60 1.83
N ILE A 13 10.62 -20.36 2.24
CA ILE A 13 11.63 -20.11 3.28
C ILE A 13 11.16 -20.58 4.66
N VAL A 14 9.88 -20.38 4.96
CA VAL A 14 9.29 -20.75 6.27
C VAL A 14 8.69 -22.16 6.25
N GLU A 15 8.76 -22.85 5.11
CA GLU A 15 8.25 -24.21 4.92
C GLU A 15 6.75 -24.39 5.27
N ILE A 16 5.93 -23.40 4.87
CA ILE A 16 4.49 -23.40 5.09
C ILE A 16 3.70 -23.39 3.77
N ASN A 17 2.43 -23.77 3.84
CA ASN A 17 1.52 -23.64 2.71
C ASN A 17 1.40 -22.16 2.26
N ILE A 18 1.30 -21.93 0.95
CA ILE A 18 1.10 -20.63 0.31
C ILE A 18 -0.11 -19.90 0.90
N ALA A 19 -1.22 -20.63 1.14
CA ALA A 19 -2.43 -20.05 1.74
C ALA A 19 -2.15 -19.52 3.16
N THR A 20 -1.48 -20.31 4.00
CA THR A 20 -1.08 -19.91 5.35
C THR A 20 -0.18 -18.68 5.32
N SER A 21 0.82 -18.65 4.43
CA SER A 21 1.70 -17.49 4.25
C SER A 21 0.94 -16.22 3.87
N PHE A 22 -0.09 -16.34 3.03
CA PHE A 22 -0.95 -15.23 2.65
C PHE A 22 -1.76 -14.71 3.85
N PHE A 23 -2.44 -15.60 4.59
CA PHE A 23 -3.24 -15.20 5.75
C PHE A 23 -2.39 -14.57 6.86
N TRP A 24 -1.23 -15.16 7.16
CA TRP A 24 -0.33 -14.61 8.17
C TRP A 24 0.19 -13.24 7.80
N ARG A 25 0.49 -13.02 6.51
CA ARG A 25 0.86 -11.68 6.02
C ARG A 25 -0.23 -10.65 6.28
N HIS A 26 -1.49 -11.00 6.04
CA HIS A 26 -2.62 -10.10 6.32
C HIS A 26 -2.78 -9.86 7.82
N LYS A 27 -2.75 -10.90 8.67
CA LYS A 27 -2.81 -10.75 10.12
C LYS A 27 -1.73 -9.83 10.68
N ILE A 28 -0.48 -9.99 10.21
CA ILE A 28 0.64 -9.13 10.63
C ILE A 28 0.41 -7.68 10.20
N LEU A 29 -0.04 -7.46 8.95
CA LEU A 29 -0.36 -6.12 8.45
C LEU A 29 -1.49 -5.46 9.25
N ASP A 30 -2.53 -6.22 9.57
CA ASP A 30 -3.66 -5.74 10.34
C ASP A 30 -3.22 -5.33 11.76
N CYS A 31 -2.42 -6.17 12.43
CA CYS A 31 -1.85 -5.83 13.74
C CYS A 31 -0.99 -4.55 13.69
N ILE A 32 -0.14 -4.40 12.67
CA ILE A 32 0.68 -3.19 12.48
C ILE A 32 -0.22 -1.98 12.23
N SER A 33 -1.26 -2.12 11.41
CA SER A 33 -2.21 -1.05 11.13
C SER A 33 -2.95 -0.61 12.40
N THR A 34 -3.36 -1.55 13.25
CA THR A 34 -3.99 -1.25 14.53
C THR A 34 -3.01 -0.59 15.49
N PHE A 35 -1.76 -1.04 15.53
CA PHE A 35 -0.72 -0.45 16.37
C PHE A 35 -0.36 0.99 15.98
N LEU A 36 -0.22 1.25 14.67
CA LEU A 36 0.02 2.61 14.16
C LEU A 36 -1.20 3.53 14.40
N GLY A 37 -2.41 2.96 14.41
CA GLY A 37 -3.63 3.67 14.76
C GLY A 37 -3.98 4.83 13.80
N LYS A 38 -5.00 5.60 14.19
CA LYS A 38 -5.27 6.94 13.63
C LYS A 38 -4.73 7.96 14.61
N GLY A 39 -3.43 8.19 14.55
CA GLY A 39 -2.77 9.22 15.35
C GLY A 39 -3.10 10.62 14.84
N TYR A 40 -2.80 11.62 15.65
CA TYR A 40 -2.68 13.01 15.22
C TYR A 40 -1.18 13.37 15.13
N VAL A 41 -0.84 14.26 14.20
CA VAL A 41 0.49 14.87 14.11
C VAL A 41 0.41 16.28 14.67
N HIS A 42 1.49 16.77 15.30
CA HIS A 42 1.53 18.11 15.86
C HIS A 42 2.85 18.81 15.48
N GLY A 43 2.98 20.10 15.77
CA GLY A 43 4.28 20.79 15.63
C GLY A 43 4.82 20.85 14.19
N VAL A 44 6.06 20.39 14.00
CA VAL A 44 6.79 20.50 12.73
C VAL A 44 6.61 19.24 11.91
N ILE A 45 5.64 19.29 11.01
CA ILE A 45 5.18 18.15 10.23
C ILE A 45 5.82 18.18 8.84
N LYS A 46 6.26 17.02 8.36
CA LYS A 46 6.58 16.80 6.95
C LYS A 46 5.44 16.02 6.30
N ALA A 47 4.77 16.67 5.35
CA ALA A 47 3.70 16.06 4.58
C ALA A 47 4.11 15.86 3.12
N TYR A 48 3.76 14.69 2.57
CA TYR A 48 4.03 14.32 1.18
C TYR A 48 2.88 13.52 0.60
N GLU A 49 2.68 13.67 -0.70
CA GLU A 49 1.80 12.82 -1.49
C GLU A 49 2.62 11.71 -2.15
N VAL A 50 2.17 10.47 -2.00
CA VAL A 50 2.79 9.29 -2.62
C VAL A 50 1.79 8.62 -3.55
N PHE A 51 2.21 8.39 -4.80
CA PHE A 51 1.36 7.80 -5.83
C PHE A 51 1.69 6.32 -6.04
N PHE A 52 0.67 5.46 -5.97
CA PHE A 52 0.79 4.03 -6.26
C PHE A 52 -0.12 3.62 -7.41
N ALA A 53 0.37 2.74 -8.28
CA ALA A 53 -0.46 2.16 -9.34
C ALA A 53 -1.56 1.28 -8.72
N GLU A 54 -2.82 1.56 -9.03
CA GLU A 54 -3.95 0.77 -8.52
C GLU A 54 -3.91 -0.65 -9.12
N SER A 55 -4.10 -1.67 -8.28
CA SER A 55 -4.06 -3.07 -8.71
C SER A 55 -5.35 -3.80 -8.33
N PHE A 56 -6.11 -4.24 -9.33
CA PHE A 56 -7.33 -5.04 -9.15
C PHE A 56 -7.04 -6.54 -9.07
N LYS A 57 -5.89 -6.92 -8.49
CA LYS A 57 -5.49 -8.33 -8.41
C LYS A 57 -6.42 -9.08 -7.46
N GLY A 58 -7.15 -10.06 -8.00
CA GLY A 58 -8.10 -10.88 -7.23
C GLY A 58 -9.57 -10.59 -7.55
N ILE A 59 -9.87 -9.46 -8.22
CA ILE A 59 -11.21 -9.11 -8.70
C ILE A 59 -11.40 -9.70 -10.11
N LYS A 60 -12.59 -10.26 -10.40
CA LYS A 60 -12.97 -10.77 -11.72
C LYS A 60 -14.26 -10.09 -12.20
N PRO A 61 -14.40 -9.76 -13.49
CA PRO A 61 -13.41 -9.90 -14.57
C PRO A 61 -12.29 -8.85 -14.46
N ARG A 62 -11.07 -9.19 -14.89
CA ARG A 62 -9.94 -8.23 -14.93
C ARG A 62 -9.10 -8.42 -16.18
N HIS A 63 -8.48 -7.34 -16.63
CA HIS A 63 -7.37 -7.41 -17.57
C HIS A 63 -6.10 -7.89 -16.87
N SER A 64 -5.25 -8.64 -17.60
CA SER A 64 -3.94 -9.02 -17.11
C SER A 64 -3.06 -7.77 -16.99
N SER A 65 -2.38 -7.62 -15.85
CA SER A 65 -1.41 -6.55 -15.64
C SER A 65 -0.09 -7.14 -15.17
N LYS A 66 1.03 -6.57 -15.66
CA LYS A 66 2.36 -6.93 -15.20
C LYS A 66 2.55 -6.40 -13.77
N ARG A 67 3.28 -7.16 -12.95
CA ARG A 67 3.69 -6.71 -11.61
C ARG A 67 4.55 -5.45 -11.78
N CYS A 68 4.32 -4.43 -10.94
CA CYS A 68 4.98 -3.12 -11.08
C CYS A 68 4.75 -2.51 -12.47
N LYS A 69 3.51 -2.55 -12.98
CA LYS A 69 3.13 -1.87 -14.22
C LYS A 69 3.62 -0.42 -14.12
N GLN A 70 4.46 -0.01 -15.08
CA GLN A 70 4.83 1.40 -15.22
C GLN A 70 3.57 2.18 -15.56
N VAL A 71 3.27 3.17 -14.73
CA VAL A 71 2.17 4.10 -15.00
C VAL A 71 2.67 5.07 -16.07
N LYS A 72 1.84 5.28 -17.10
CA LYS A 72 2.25 6.10 -18.25
C LYS A 72 2.17 7.59 -17.94
N LYS A 73 1.28 7.99 -17.04
CA LYS A 73 1.03 9.39 -16.67
C LYS A 73 1.57 9.68 -15.27
N ARG A 74 2.28 10.81 -15.12
CA ARG A 74 2.75 11.31 -13.81
C ARG A 74 1.64 12.14 -13.15
N GLY A 75 1.43 11.97 -11.84
CA GLY A 75 0.45 12.72 -11.06
C GLY A 75 -0.96 12.09 -11.07
N ILE A 76 -1.98 12.91 -10.80
CA ILE A 76 -3.37 12.46 -10.64
C ILE A 76 -3.87 11.81 -11.95
N SER A 77 -4.10 10.50 -11.90
CA SER A 77 -4.60 9.72 -13.04
C SER A 77 -5.49 8.59 -12.57
N LYS A 78 -6.33 8.04 -13.46
CA LYS A 78 -7.16 6.85 -13.17
C LYS A 78 -6.34 5.58 -12.93
N GLU A 79 -5.05 5.60 -13.26
CA GLU A 79 -4.16 4.44 -13.08
C GLU A 79 -3.49 4.44 -11.71
N GLN A 80 -3.58 5.54 -10.94
CA GLN A 80 -2.90 5.72 -9.66
C GLN A 80 -3.85 6.17 -8.56
N VAL A 81 -3.52 5.73 -7.34
CA VAL A 81 -4.11 6.23 -6.09
C VAL A 81 -3.09 7.13 -5.43
N CYS A 82 -3.55 8.28 -4.93
CA CYS A 82 -2.77 9.19 -4.11
C CYS A 82 -2.96 8.85 -2.63
N ILE A 83 -1.85 8.66 -1.92
CA ILE A 83 -1.81 8.48 -0.47
C ILE A 83 -1.17 9.73 0.11
N ALA A 84 -1.93 10.47 0.92
CA ALA A 84 -1.38 11.55 1.72
C ALA A 84 -0.69 10.96 2.93
N THR A 85 0.56 11.38 3.14
CA THR A 85 1.40 10.92 4.26
C THR A 85 1.91 12.13 5.02
N ALA A 86 1.85 12.07 6.34
CA ALA A 86 2.38 13.11 7.21
C ALA A 86 3.13 12.48 8.38
N ILE A 87 4.34 12.97 8.66
CA ILE A 87 5.16 12.51 9.77
C ILE A 87 5.65 13.70 10.60
N ASP A 88 5.57 13.57 11.91
CA ASP A 88 6.12 14.53 12.87
C ASP A 88 7.48 14.07 13.42
N ARG A 89 8.25 14.96 14.05
CA ARG A 89 9.55 14.68 14.67
C ARG A 89 9.47 13.66 15.81
N GLU A 90 8.33 13.56 16.48
CA GLU A 90 8.07 12.56 17.53
C GLU A 90 7.79 11.16 16.96
N GLY A 91 7.73 11.01 15.63
CA GLY A 91 7.49 9.73 14.96
C GLY A 91 6.01 9.39 14.75
N ASN A 92 5.10 10.30 15.09
CA ASN A 92 3.68 10.17 14.77
C ASN A 92 3.48 10.21 13.25
N LEU A 93 2.73 9.26 12.71
CA LEU A 93 2.54 9.07 11.27
C LEU A 93 1.04 8.98 10.95
N ILE A 94 0.62 9.71 9.91
CA ILE A 94 -0.70 9.58 9.31
C ILE A 94 -0.52 9.18 7.86
N MET A 95 -1.26 8.17 7.41
CA MET A 95 -1.34 7.76 6.01
C MET A 95 -2.79 7.52 5.64
N GLU A 96 -3.31 8.32 4.74
CA GLU A 96 -4.70 8.20 4.29
C GLU A 96 -4.81 8.24 2.77
N LEU A 97 -5.81 7.54 2.25
CA LEU A 97 -6.13 7.57 0.84
C LEU A 97 -6.76 8.93 0.51
N ALA A 98 -6.00 9.80 -0.15
CA ALA A 98 -6.43 11.17 -0.42
C ALA A 98 -7.37 11.24 -1.62
N CYS A 99 -7.00 10.60 -2.73
CA CYS A 99 -7.73 10.67 -3.99
C CYS A 99 -7.53 9.40 -4.82
N LYS A 100 -8.60 8.95 -5.49
CA LYS A 100 -8.52 8.11 -6.70
C LYS A 100 -8.75 9.02 -7.90
N GLY A 101 -7.90 8.98 -8.92
CA GLY A 101 -7.75 9.95 -10.01
C GLY A 101 -8.97 10.85 -10.37
N LYS A 102 -8.72 12.15 -10.59
CA LYS A 102 -9.70 13.11 -11.13
C LYS A 102 -10.20 12.66 -12.52
N ASN A 103 -11.52 12.61 -12.69
CA ASN A 103 -12.16 12.77 -13.99
C ASN A 103 -12.09 14.26 -14.35
N TYR A 104 -11.16 14.65 -15.23
CA TYR A 104 -11.44 15.81 -16.09
C TYR A 104 -12.35 15.27 -17.19
N ILE A 105 -13.64 15.63 -17.11
CA ILE A 105 -14.51 15.73 -18.30
C ILE A 105 -14.11 17.04 -18.97
#